data_AF-A0A4U9U4B7-F1
#
_entry.id   AF-A0A4U9U4B7-F1
#
_cell.length_a   1.000
_cell.length_b   1.000
_cell.length_c   1.000
_cell.angle_alpha   90.00
_cell.angle_beta   90.00
_cell.angle_gamma   90.00
#
_symmetry.space_group_name_H-M   'P 1'
#
loop_
_entity.id
_entity.type
_entity.pdbx_description
1 polymer ?
#
loop_
_entity_poly.entity_id
_entity_poly.type
_entity_poly.pdbx_seq_one_letter_code
_entity_poly.pdbx_strand_id
1 'polypeptide(L)'
;MPQHKRFLSRNKLNHLCKAYAPAYSNSLTLIPGIIMTTFSVSNGERQRAVQAALGNTPFDLLLTNANLIDMVTGEIRLVDIGIVGPLISSVHPCGSLPTAHRTQDLEGAYLSPGLIDTHVHVESSHLLPERYAEIVVAQGTTTIFWDPHELANVLGVAGVRYAVDASRNLPLRVICAAPSSVPSTPGLEMSGADFGGNEMDTMLAWPEVGGVAEVMDMHGVLHGSERMQEILNAGLNSGKLIEGHARGLSGPQLQAYLAAGVTSDHELTSAADALEKLRSGLTLEIRGSHPYLLPEIVAALKSLPHFSSQITICTDDVPPDMLLEKGGIIALLNLLIEHGLPATDALRMATLNAAIRLQRNDLGLIAAGRIADLVVFDSMEHLQAQRVYVAGQCLAEQGKMLAPVQAAPGVSAPRDTLHLPPLAADDFIMRVAAIRHGQATLRHIKGARFTQWNETTVEVRDGKVQLPPGFSLIWVQHRHAGTQPSLSWHCWKVGANYGGRLPPATLMIRIIWWCWAAILMTWRWPPTR
;
A
#
# COMPACT_ATOMS: atom_id res chain seq x y z
N MET A 1 15.53 47.20 12.77
CA MET A 1 15.95 47.72 11.44
C MET A 1 17.43 48.08 11.52
N PRO A 2 18.25 47.89 10.47
CA PRO A 2 17.99 47.17 9.22
C PRO A 2 19.05 46.11 8.82
N GLN A 3 18.59 45.17 7.96
CA GLN A 3 19.28 44.52 6.81
C GLN A 3 20.53 43.64 7.10
N HIS A 4 20.57 42.36 6.71
CA HIS A 4 20.44 41.86 5.35
C HIS A 4 19.81 40.45 5.28
N LYS A 5 18.73 40.31 4.50
CA LYS A 5 18.31 39.04 3.90
C LYS A 5 18.88 38.98 2.48
N ARG A 6 19.66 37.95 2.15
CA ARG A 6 20.02 37.64 0.76
C ARG A 6 18.96 36.69 0.18
N PHE A 7 18.19 37.21 -0.77
CA PHE A 7 17.41 36.42 -1.72
C PHE A 7 18.37 35.75 -2.70
N LEU A 8 18.29 34.43 -2.85
CA LEU A 8 18.86 33.71 -3.99
C LEU A 8 17.78 33.63 -5.08
N SER A 9 18.12 34.14 -6.25
CA SER A 9 17.25 34.23 -7.42
C SER A 9 17.19 32.91 -8.21
N ARG A 10 16.07 32.75 -8.93
CA ARG A 10 15.59 31.59 -9.67
C ARG A 10 16.42 31.11 -10.89
N ASN A 11 17.69 31.51 -11.04
CA ASN A 11 18.48 31.27 -12.27
C ASN A 11 19.84 30.54 -12.09
N LYS A 12 19.96 29.64 -11.10
CA LYS A 12 21.15 28.77 -10.95
C LYS A 12 20.81 27.28 -10.79
N LEU A 13 19.84 26.77 -11.57
CA LEU A 13 19.55 25.34 -11.66
C LEU A 13 19.82 24.72 -13.05
N ASN A 14 20.30 25.48 -14.04
CA ASN A 14 20.50 25.00 -15.41
C ASN A 14 21.96 24.79 -15.86
N HIS A 15 22.94 24.73 -14.95
CA HIS A 15 24.36 24.58 -15.35
C HIS A 15 25.19 23.52 -14.60
N LEU A 16 24.55 22.50 -14.00
CA LEU A 16 25.25 21.33 -13.44
C LEU A 16 24.89 20.01 -14.13
N CYS A 17 24.54 20.07 -15.41
CA CYS A 17 24.41 18.92 -16.30
C CYS A 17 25.41 19.05 -17.45
N LYS A 18 26.70 18.80 -17.19
CA LYS A 18 27.75 18.49 -18.18
C LYS A 18 29.10 18.29 -17.47
N ALA A 19 29.39 17.05 -17.08
CA ALA A 19 30.72 16.43 -17.12
C ALA A 19 30.67 15.08 -16.39
N TYR A 20 31.48 14.14 -16.89
CA TYR A 20 31.70 12.76 -16.42
C TYR A 20 30.77 11.69 -17.00
N ALA A 21 31.10 11.28 -18.23
CA ALA A 21 30.92 9.91 -18.69
C ALA A 21 32.31 9.23 -18.69
N PRO A 22 32.51 8.10 -17.98
CA PRO A 22 33.47 7.10 -18.40
C PRO A 22 32.79 6.08 -19.30
N ALA A 23 33.48 5.73 -20.38
CA ALA A 23 33.06 4.72 -21.34
C ALA A 23 33.05 3.33 -20.69
N TYR A 24 31.87 2.71 -20.64
CA TYR A 24 31.73 1.26 -20.58
C TYR A 24 30.84 0.84 -21.75
N SER A 25 31.46 0.24 -22.77
CA SER A 25 30.77 -0.48 -23.82
C SER A 25 30.35 -1.84 -23.26
N ASN A 26 29.06 -2.04 -23.01
CA ASN A 26 28.43 -3.35 -23.04
C ASN A 26 26.99 -3.16 -23.51
N SER A 27 26.72 -3.64 -24.72
CA SER A 27 25.42 -3.64 -25.36
C SER A 27 24.48 -4.61 -24.65
N LEU A 28 23.72 -4.14 -23.67
CA LEU A 28 22.51 -4.80 -23.20
C LEU A 28 21.39 -4.49 -24.17
N THR A 29 21.14 -5.40 -25.12
CA THR A 29 19.96 -5.36 -25.97
C THR A 29 18.77 -5.83 -25.14
N LEU A 30 18.00 -4.90 -24.59
CA LEU A 30 16.67 -5.19 -24.03
C LEU A 30 15.79 -5.68 -25.20
N ILE A 31 15.45 -6.96 -25.21
CA ILE A 31 14.53 -7.53 -26.19
C ILE A 31 13.13 -6.96 -25.90
N PRO A 32 12.47 -6.27 -26.85
CA PRO A 32 11.11 -5.81 -26.68
C PRO A 32 10.14 -6.99 -26.86
N GLY A 33 9.49 -7.40 -25.78
CA GLY A 33 8.48 -8.46 -25.80
C GLY A 33 7.68 -8.50 -24.50
N ILE A 34 6.45 -7.99 -24.56
CA ILE A 34 5.28 -8.20 -23.68
C ILE A 34 5.60 -8.81 -22.30
N ILE A 35 5.74 -7.96 -21.28
CA ILE A 35 5.80 -8.36 -19.86
C ILE A 35 4.35 -8.34 -19.34
N MET A 36 3.65 -9.46 -19.46
CA MET A 36 2.41 -9.66 -18.70
C MET A 36 2.72 -9.68 -17.20
N THR A 37 1.84 -9.10 -16.40
CA THR A 37 1.85 -9.13 -14.92
C THR A 37 1.82 -10.56 -14.33
N THR A 38 1.58 -11.56 -15.20
CA THR A 38 1.83 -12.98 -14.98
C THR A 38 2.94 -13.46 -15.93
N PHE A 39 4.05 -13.95 -15.38
CA PHE A 39 5.07 -14.61 -16.20
C PHE A 39 4.53 -15.96 -16.67
N SER A 40 3.96 -16.00 -17.88
CA SER A 40 3.57 -17.26 -18.50
C SER A 40 4.82 -18.00 -18.96
N VAL A 41 5.29 -18.95 -18.17
CA VAL A 41 6.44 -19.78 -18.54
C VAL A 41 6.01 -20.80 -19.61
N SER A 42 6.63 -20.73 -20.77
CA SER A 42 6.34 -21.65 -21.88
C SER A 42 6.79 -23.08 -21.57
N ASN A 43 6.18 -24.07 -22.24
CA ASN A 43 6.60 -25.47 -22.13
C ASN A 43 8.08 -25.66 -22.52
N GLY A 44 8.57 -24.92 -23.51
CA GLY A 44 9.97 -24.94 -23.92
C GLY A 44 10.91 -24.44 -22.83
N GLU A 45 10.57 -23.34 -22.16
CA GLU A 45 11.35 -22.83 -21.02
C GLU A 45 11.34 -23.79 -19.84
N ARG A 46 10.18 -24.38 -19.52
CA ARG A 46 10.10 -25.41 -18.46
C ARG A 46 10.98 -26.60 -18.77
N GLN A 47 10.94 -27.12 -20.00
CA GLN A 47 11.78 -28.24 -20.40
C GLN A 47 13.27 -27.87 -20.31
N ARG A 48 13.65 -26.65 -20.69
CA ARG A 48 15.03 -26.15 -20.57
C ARG A 48 15.48 -26.07 -19.11
N ALA A 49 14.62 -25.57 -18.22
CA ALA A 49 14.90 -25.56 -16.78
C ALA A 49 15.07 -27.00 -16.24
N VAL A 50 14.22 -27.94 -16.64
CA VAL A 50 14.37 -29.36 -16.27
C VAL A 50 15.73 -29.91 -16.73
N GLN A 51 16.12 -29.67 -18.00
CA GLN A 51 17.41 -30.15 -18.50
C GLN A 51 18.61 -29.51 -17.79
N ALA A 52 18.53 -28.23 -17.43
CA ALA A 52 19.59 -27.57 -16.67
C ALA A 52 19.69 -28.10 -15.24
N ALA A 53 18.55 -28.35 -14.57
CA ALA A 53 18.51 -28.98 -13.25
C ALA A 53 19.08 -30.40 -13.23
N LEU A 54 18.96 -31.13 -14.35
CA LEU A 54 19.59 -32.44 -14.56
C LEU A 54 21.10 -32.36 -14.90
N GLY A 55 21.63 -31.16 -15.13
CA GLY A 55 23.03 -30.94 -15.55
C GLY A 55 23.31 -31.18 -17.03
N ASN A 56 22.28 -31.37 -17.86
CA ASN A 56 22.43 -31.65 -19.29
C ASN A 56 22.67 -30.40 -20.13
N THR A 57 22.26 -29.23 -19.64
CA THR A 57 22.41 -27.93 -20.31
C THR A 57 22.83 -26.86 -19.30
N PRO A 58 23.53 -25.79 -19.73
CA PRO A 58 23.87 -24.67 -18.84
C PRO A 58 22.63 -23.95 -18.29
N PHE A 59 22.75 -23.39 -17.08
CA PHE A 59 21.85 -22.35 -16.59
C PHE A 59 22.04 -21.04 -17.35
N ASP A 60 21.03 -20.16 -17.36
CA ASP A 60 21.21 -18.79 -17.87
C ASP A 60 22.03 -17.94 -16.90
N LEU A 61 21.74 -18.10 -15.61
CA LEU A 61 22.42 -17.45 -14.50
C LEU A 61 22.64 -18.45 -13.37
N LEU A 62 23.86 -18.50 -12.84
CA LEU A 62 24.20 -19.21 -11.62
C LEU A 62 24.61 -18.21 -10.55
N LEU A 63 23.87 -18.18 -9.44
CA LEU A 63 24.26 -17.44 -8.24
C LEU A 63 25.04 -18.40 -7.34
N THR A 64 26.32 -18.10 -7.06
CA THR A 64 27.18 -18.98 -6.26
C THR A 64 27.43 -18.45 -4.86
N ASN A 65 27.74 -19.35 -3.93
CA ASN A 65 28.09 -19.03 -2.54
C ASN A 65 27.05 -18.16 -1.82
N ALA A 66 25.76 -18.47 -2.01
CA ALA A 66 24.66 -17.75 -1.38
C ALA A 66 24.36 -18.35 -0.01
N ASN A 67 24.29 -17.51 1.04
CA ASN A 67 23.68 -17.89 2.30
C ASN A 67 22.15 -17.81 2.15
N LEU A 68 21.54 -18.90 1.66
CA LEU A 68 20.09 -18.98 1.47
C LEU A 68 19.39 -18.96 2.81
N ILE A 69 18.47 -18.00 2.97
CA ILE A 69 17.52 -17.97 4.07
C ILE A 69 16.34 -18.85 3.68
N ASP A 70 16.29 -20.07 4.22
CA ASP A 70 15.29 -21.06 3.85
C ASP A 70 13.97 -20.76 4.57
N MET A 71 12.98 -20.22 3.84
CA MET A 71 11.69 -19.86 4.41
C MET A 71 10.88 -21.06 4.92
N VAL A 72 11.21 -22.28 4.50
CA VAL A 72 10.52 -23.50 4.97
C VAL A 72 11.12 -23.99 6.28
N THR A 73 12.44 -24.16 6.33
CA THR A 73 13.11 -24.75 7.52
C THR A 73 13.52 -23.71 8.56
N GLY A 74 13.66 -22.45 8.16
CA GLY A 74 14.23 -21.39 8.99
C GLY A 74 15.76 -21.41 9.08
N GLU A 75 16.41 -22.32 8.35
CA GLU A 75 17.87 -22.43 8.32
C GLU A 75 18.51 -21.37 7.41
N ILE A 76 19.75 -21.02 7.71
CA ILE A 76 20.63 -20.31 6.79
C ILE A 76 21.66 -21.31 6.29
N ARG A 77 21.68 -21.57 4.98
CA ARG A 77 22.53 -22.61 4.39
C ARG A 77 23.24 -22.12 3.13
N LEU A 78 24.52 -22.46 3.02
CA LEU A 78 25.35 -22.10 1.88
C LEU A 78 25.03 -22.99 0.67
N VAL A 79 24.62 -22.37 -0.44
CA VAL A 79 24.21 -23.05 -1.67
C VAL A 79 24.53 -22.26 -2.93
N ASP A 80 24.43 -22.94 -4.08
CA ASP A 80 24.33 -22.29 -5.38
C ASP A 80 22.87 -22.38 -5.91
N ILE A 81 22.46 -21.40 -6.70
CA ILE A 81 21.12 -21.31 -7.29
C ILE A 81 21.25 -21.19 -8.81
N GLY A 82 20.74 -22.18 -9.54
CA GLY A 82 20.67 -22.17 -11.00
C GLY A 82 19.35 -21.58 -11.48
N ILE A 83 19.38 -20.64 -12.43
CA ILE A 83 18.23 -19.93 -12.97
C ILE A 83 18.17 -20.11 -14.49
N VAL A 84 16.98 -20.39 -15.02
CA VAL A 84 16.70 -20.52 -16.45
C VAL A 84 15.46 -19.70 -16.80
N GLY A 85 15.66 -18.66 -17.62
CA GLY A 85 14.64 -17.65 -17.89
C GLY A 85 14.09 -17.08 -16.57
N PRO A 86 12.77 -17.10 -16.36
CA PRO A 86 12.15 -16.61 -15.14
C PRO A 86 12.21 -17.61 -13.97
N LEU A 87 12.63 -18.86 -14.19
CA LEU A 87 12.52 -19.93 -13.21
C LEU A 87 13.81 -20.14 -12.42
N ILE A 88 13.66 -20.37 -11.13
CA ILE A 88 14.64 -21.08 -10.33
C ILE A 88 14.64 -22.53 -10.83
N SER A 89 15.73 -22.93 -11.44
CA SER A 89 15.92 -24.24 -12.03
C SER A 89 16.41 -25.25 -10.98
N SER A 90 17.30 -24.81 -10.09
CA SER A 90 17.87 -25.65 -9.03
C SER A 90 18.32 -24.83 -7.83
N VAL A 91 18.30 -25.47 -6.66
CA VAL A 91 18.99 -25.03 -5.45
C VAL A 91 19.82 -26.23 -5.00
N HIS A 92 21.14 -26.12 -5.03
CA HIS A 92 22.03 -27.28 -4.90
C HIS A 92 23.29 -26.97 -4.09
N PRO A 93 24.01 -27.99 -3.57
CA PRO A 93 25.25 -27.77 -2.86
C PRO A 93 26.30 -27.09 -3.75
N CYS A 94 27.08 -26.18 -3.17
CA CYS A 94 28.06 -25.38 -3.91
C CYS A 94 28.98 -26.24 -4.78
N GLY A 95 29.16 -25.81 -6.04
CA GLY A 95 30.02 -26.48 -7.02
C GLY A 95 29.44 -27.76 -7.65
N SER A 96 28.26 -28.24 -7.23
CA SER A 96 27.70 -29.50 -7.75
C SER A 96 27.22 -29.41 -9.20
N LEU A 97 26.66 -28.25 -9.61
CA LEU A 97 26.22 -27.97 -10.98
C LEU A 97 26.79 -26.61 -11.43
N PRO A 98 28.05 -26.56 -11.92
CA PRO A 98 28.76 -25.30 -12.13
C PRO A 98 28.54 -24.66 -13.52
N THR A 99 27.79 -25.31 -14.41
CA THR A 99 27.72 -24.90 -15.82
C THR A 99 26.61 -23.87 -16.05
N ALA A 100 26.98 -22.65 -16.44
CA ALA A 100 26.05 -21.57 -16.75
C ALA A 100 26.60 -20.60 -17.80
N HIS A 101 25.73 -19.85 -18.45
CA HIS A 101 26.11 -18.77 -19.37
C HIS A 101 26.67 -17.54 -18.63
N ARG A 102 26.14 -17.26 -17.44
CA ARG A 102 26.61 -16.21 -16.54
C ARG A 102 26.69 -16.74 -15.13
N THR A 103 27.76 -16.40 -14.43
CA THR A 103 27.93 -16.74 -13.02
C THR A 103 28.13 -15.46 -12.23
N GLN A 104 27.46 -15.37 -11.09
CA GLN A 104 27.60 -14.27 -10.15
C GLN A 104 27.89 -14.84 -8.76
N ASP A 105 29.08 -14.57 -8.25
CA ASP A 105 29.41 -14.85 -6.86
C ASP A 105 28.67 -13.89 -5.94
N LEU A 106 28.03 -14.42 -4.90
CA LEU A 106 27.39 -13.64 -3.84
C LEU A 106 28.29 -13.52 -2.60
N GLU A 107 29.47 -14.13 -2.58
CA GLU A 107 30.51 -13.95 -1.55
C GLU A 107 30.00 -14.24 -0.12
N GLY A 108 29.04 -15.16 0.03
CA GLY A 108 28.41 -15.45 1.32
C GLY A 108 27.35 -14.43 1.74
N ALA A 109 26.89 -13.54 0.86
CA ALA A 109 25.74 -12.68 1.13
C ALA A 109 24.46 -13.49 1.34
N TYR A 110 23.51 -12.90 2.06
CA TYR A 110 22.24 -13.55 2.36
C TYR A 110 21.27 -13.43 1.19
N LEU A 111 20.60 -14.53 0.85
CA LEU A 111 19.63 -14.57 -0.25
C LEU A 111 18.24 -14.90 0.27
N SER A 112 17.27 -14.04 -0.04
CA SER A 112 15.86 -14.17 0.29
C SER A 112 15.01 -14.16 -0.98
N PRO A 113 13.79 -14.75 -0.99
CA PRO A 113 12.79 -14.39 -1.98
C PRO A 113 12.53 -12.89 -1.95
N GLY A 114 12.14 -12.32 -3.10
CA GLY A 114 11.73 -10.94 -3.20
C GLY A 114 10.55 -10.63 -2.27
N LEU A 115 10.55 -9.44 -1.67
CA LEU A 115 9.57 -9.06 -0.66
C LEU A 115 8.19 -8.84 -1.29
N ILE A 116 7.14 -9.18 -0.54
CA ILE A 116 5.74 -9.10 -0.93
C ILE A 116 4.99 -8.22 0.08
N ASP A 117 4.41 -7.14 -0.42
CA ASP A 117 3.51 -6.29 0.35
C ASP A 117 2.06 -6.77 0.19
N THR A 118 1.42 -7.17 1.29
CA THR A 118 0.08 -7.78 1.25
C THR A 118 -1.07 -6.77 1.26
N HIS A 119 -0.81 -5.50 1.54
CA HIS A 119 -1.84 -4.46 1.53
C HIS A 119 -1.21 -3.06 1.43
N VAL A 120 -1.51 -2.34 0.34
CA VAL A 120 -0.93 -1.01 0.11
C VAL A 120 -1.84 -0.12 -0.72
N HIS A 121 -1.69 1.20 -0.55
CA HIS A 121 -2.27 2.24 -1.39
C HIS A 121 -1.15 3.05 -2.06
N VAL A 122 -0.93 2.85 -3.37
CA VAL A 122 0.10 3.59 -4.12
C VAL A 122 -0.19 5.09 -4.13
N GLU A 123 -1.46 5.47 -4.11
CA GLU A 123 -1.94 6.84 -4.10
C GLU A 123 -1.44 7.63 -2.88
N SER A 124 -1.28 6.97 -1.73
CA SER A 124 -0.81 7.58 -0.48
C SER A 124 0.65 8.03 -0.56
N SER A 125 1.42 7.49 -1.51
CA SER A 125 2.76 7.96 -1.84
C SER A 125 2.76 9.14 -2.82
N HIS A 126 1.61 9.57 -3.35
CA HIS A 126 1.48 10.63 -4.36
C HIS A 126 2.33 10.39 -5.63
N LEU A 127 2.58 9.12 -5.96
CA LEU A 127 3.41 8.72 -7.10
C LEU A 127 2.58 7.98 -8.15
N LEU A 128 3.04 8.07 -9.40
CA LEU A 128 2.54 7.18 -10.45
C LEU A 128 3.12 5.76 -10.24
N PRO A 129 2.42 4.69 -10.69
CA PRO A 129 2.85 3.31 -10.47
C PRO A 129 4.28 3.00 -10.91
N GLU A 130 4.76 3.55 -12.03
CA GLU A 130 6.13 3.35 -12.50
C GLU A 130 7.19 3.98 -11.59
N ARG A 131 6.84 5.10 -10.92
CA ARG A 131 7.73 5.79 -9.97
C ARG A 131 7.72 5.12 -8.61
N TYR A 132 6.56 4.62 -8.19
CA TYR A 132 6.47 3.77 -7.01
C TYR A 132 7.32 2.50 -7.19
N ALA A 133 7.17 1.81 -8.33
CA ALA A 133 7.97 0.64 -8.67
C ALA A 133 9.48 0.90 -8.71
N GLU A 134 9.91 2.02 -9.28
CA GLU A 134 11.34 2.42 -9.31
C GLU A 134 11.95 2.49 -7.90
N ILE A 135 11.17 2.92 -6.90
CA ILE A 135 11.63 3.02 -5.52
C ILE A 135 11.60 1.66 -4.82
N VAL A 136 10.44 0.98 -4.81
CA VAL A 136 10.28 -0.22 -3.97
C VAL A 136 10.99 -1.45 -4.53
N VAL A 137 11.12 -1.57 -5.86
CA VAL A 137 11.89 -2.65 -6.49
C VAL A 137 13.37 -2.50 -6.14
N ALA A 138 13.90 -1.28 -6.16
CA ALA A 138 15.28 -1.03 -5.73
C ALA A 138 15.53 -1.36 -4.25
N GLN A 139 14.46 -1.38 -3.44
CA GLN A 139 14.48 -1.74 -2.02
C GLN A 139 14.21 -3.24 -1.77
N GLY A 140 13.95 -4.05 -2.80
CA GLY A 140 13.75 -5.49 -2.70
C GLY A 140 12.29 -5.97 -2.77
N THR A 141 11.32 -5.06 -2.87
CA THR A 141 9.91 -5.42 -3.07
C THR A 141 9.67 -5.82 -4.52
N THR A 142 9.19 -7.04 -4.73
CA THR A 142 8.94 -7.58 -6.08
C THR A 142 7.47 -7.79 -6.36
N THR A 143 6.62 -7.82 -5.32
CA THR A 143 5.16 -7.95 -5.46
C THR A 143 4.43 -7.04 -4.46
N ILE A 144 3.33 -6.44 -4.90
CA ILE A 144 2.37 -5.74 -4.03
C ILE A 144 0.94 -6.22 -4.31
N PHE A 145 0.10 -6.21 -3.29
CA PHE A 145 -1.35 -6.29 -3.39
C PHE A 145 -1.95 -4.91 -3.16
N TRP A 146 -2.29 -4.23 -4.27
CA TRP A 146 -2.68 -2.82 -4.28
C TRP A 146 -4.20 -2.68 -4.24
N ASP A 147 -4.72 -1.99 -3.23
CA ASP A 147 -6.08 -1.48 -3.24
C ASP A 147 -6.12 -0.04 -3.80
N PRO A 148 -6.62 0.17 -5.05
CA PRO A 148 -6.71 1.49 -5.66
C PRO A 148 -8.01 2.22 -5.27
N HIS A 149 -8.44 2.12 -4.00
CA HIS A 149 -9.72 2.69 -3.57
C HIS A 149 -9.76 4.22 -3.68
N GLU A 150 -8.62 4.90 -3.67
CA GLU A 150 -8.56 6.35 -3.81
C GLU A 150 -8.82 6.77 -5.26
N LEU A 151 -8.27 6.04 -6.22
CA LEU A 151 -8.63 6.19 -7.63
C LEU A 151 -10.10 5.86 -7.87
N ALA A 152 -10.64 4.81 -7.25
CA ALA A 152 -12.03 4.43 -7.40
C ALA A 152 -13.01 5.46 -6.81
N ASN A 153 -12.70 6.05 -5.66
CA ASN A 153 -13.52 7.12 -5.10
C ASN A 153 -13.54 8.38 -5.99
N VAL A 154 -12.53 8.61 -6.83
CA VAL A 154 -12.49 9.76 -7.74
C VAL A 154 -13.11 9.43 -9.10
N LEU A 155 -12.86 8.24 -9.64
CA LEU A 155 -13.09 7.91 -11.06
C LEU A 155 -13.96 6.66 -11.27
N GLY A 156 -14.37 5.98 -10.20
CA GLY A 156 -15.07 4.71 -10.24
C GLY A 156 -14.25 3.60 -10.89
N VAL A 157 -14.93 2.70 -11.60
CA VAL A 157 -14.32 1.53 -12.26
C VAL A 157 -13.22 1.94 -13.25
N ALA A 158 -13.31 3.13 -13.85
CA ALA A 158 -12.27 3.66 -14.73
C ALA A 158 -10.95 3.96 -13.99
N GLY A 159 -11.02 4.37 -12.72
CA GLY A 159 -9.83 4.54 -11.87
C GLY A 159 -9.13 3.22 -11.58
N VAL A 160 -9.89 2.17 -11.28
CA VAL A 160 -9.37 0.82 -11.07
C VAL A 160 -8.80 0.24 -12.37
N ARG A 161 -9.45 0.50 -13.51
CA ARG A 161 -8.92 0.13 -14.83
C ARG A 161 -7.59 0.82 -15.11
N TYR A 162 -7.48 2.12 -14.82
CA TYR A 162 -6.20 2.83 -14.94
C TYR A 162 -5.11 2.19 -14.08
N ALA A 163 -5.41 1.85 -12.81
CA ALA A 163 -4.47 1.15 -11.94
C ALA A 163 -3.96 -0.14 -12.58
N VAL A 164 -4.87 -1.01 -13.06
CA VAL A 164 -4.52 -2.25 -13.75
C VAL A 164 -3.65 -2.00 -14.99
N ASP A 165 -4.07 -1.08 -15.86
CA ASP A 165 -3.37 -0.83 -17.12
C ASP A 165 -1.99 -0.19 -16.91
N ALA A 166 -1.86 0.74 -15.95
CA ALA A 166 -0.61 1.41 -15.60
C ALA A 166 0.40 0.47 -14.93
N SER A 167 -0.07 -0.61 -14.30
CA SER A 167 0.79 -1.62 -13.68
C SER A 167 1.32 -2.69 -14.62
N ARG A 168 0.85 -2.74 -15.88
CA ARG A 168 1.35 -3.71 -16.86
C ARG A 168 2.79 -3.42 -17.25
N ASN A 169 3.58 -4.48 -17.41
CA ASN A 169 5.00 -4.44 -17.78
C ASN A 169 5.93 -3.71 -16.79
N LEU A 170 5.49 -3.42 -15.58
CA LEU A 170 6.38 -2.91 -14.54
C LEU A 170 7.33 -4.01 -14.05
N PRO A 171 8.54 -3.65 -13.57
CA PRO A 171 9.42 -4.57 -12.86
C PRO A 171 8.89 -4.92 -11.46
N LEU A 172 7.77 -4.33 -11.06
CA LEU A 172 7.02 -4.67 -9.86
C LEU A 172 5.79 -5.46 -10.26
N ARG A 173 5.58 -6.63 -9.65
CA ARG A 173 4.32 -7.33 -9.82
C ARG A 173 3.25 -6.65 -8.97
N VAL A 174 2.15 -6.28 -9.61
CA VAL A 174 1.00 -5.68 -8.96
C VAL A 174 -0.18 -6.62 -9.11
N ILE A 175 -0.75 -7.02 -7.99
CA ILE A 175 -2.05 -7.71 -7.92
C ILE A 175 -3.03 -6.66 -7.41
N CYS A 176 -3.98 -6.24 -8.24
CA CYS A 176 -4.94 -5.22 -7.81
C CYS A 176 -6.04 -5.85 -6.96
N ALA A 177 -6.62 -5.09 -6.05
CA ALA A 177 -7.86 -5.43 -5.37
C ALA A 177 -9.03 -4.64 -5.99
N ALA A 178 -10.24 -5.16 -5.84
CA ALA A 178 -11.47 -4.47 -6.21
C ALA A 178 -11.96 -3.63 -5.01
N PRO A 179 -11.95 -2.29 -5.08
CA PRO A 179 -12.36 -1.44 -3.95
C PRO A 179 -13.79 -1.75 -3.50
N SER A 180 -13.99 -1.96 -2.20
CA SER A 180 -15.27 -2.43 -1.65
C SER A 180 -16.18 -1.31 -1.14
N SER A 181 -15.59 -0.17 -0.78
CA SER A 181 -16.23 0.86 0.04
C SER A 181 -16.19 2.23 -0.66
N VAL A 182 -16.84 2.31 -1.83
CA VAL A 182 -16.90 3.51 -2.70
C VAL A 182 -18.35 3.99 -2.90
N PRO A 183 -18.81 5.06 -2.22
CA PRO A 183 -18.18 5.70 -1.07
C PRO A 183 -18.18 4.78 0.15
N SER A 184 -17.45 5.19 1.18
CA SER A 184 -17.26 4.39 2.39
C SER A 184 -18.48 4.39 3.31
N THR A 185 -19.26 5.49 3.28
CA THR A 185 -20.45 5.67 4.09
C THR A 185 -21.63 6.16 3.24
N PRO A 186 -22.32 5.26 2.51
CA PRO A 186 -23.45 5.61 1.66
C PRO A 186 -24.51 6.44 2.39
N GLY A 187 -24.96 7.51 1.72
CA GLY A 187 -25.96 8.44 2.26
C GLY A 187 -25.42 9.47 3.26
N LEU A 188 -24.17 9.35 3.72
CA LEU A 188 -23.51 10.37 4.57
C LEU A 188 -22.48 11.20 3.81
N GLU A 189 -21.93 10.67 2.72
CA GLU A 189 -20.98 11.36 1.86
C GLU A 189 -21.28 11.15 0.37
N MET A 190 -20.60 11.93 -0.47
CA MET A 190 -20.61 11.79 -1.92
C MET A 190 -19.17 11.67 -2.41
N SER A 191 -18.92 10.73 -3.31
CA SER A 191 -17.66 10.58 -4.03
C SER A 191 -17.93 10.63 -5.55
N GLY A 192 -16.88 10.47 -6.35
CA GLY A 192 -16.99 10.43 -7.81
C GLY A 192 -17.65 9.18 -8.38
N ALA A 193 -17.94 8.17 -7.54
CA ALA A 193 -18.55 6.91 -7.96
C ALA A 193 -19.35 6.24 -6.83
N ASP A 194 -20.16 5.24 -7.17
CA ASP A 194 -20.86 4.37 -6.23
C ASP A 194 -20.74 2.93 -6.72
N PHE A 195 -20.27 2.03 -5.86
CA PHE A 195 -20.05 0.61 -6.16
C PHE A 195 -21.02 -0.27 -5.39
N GLY A 196 -21.69 -1.18 -6.09
CA GLY A 196 -22.45 -2.31 -5.55
C GLY A 196 -22.00 -3.64 -6.16
N GLY A 197 -22.91 -4.62 -6.22
CA GLY A 197 -22.60 -5.95 -6.78
C GLY A 197 -22.09 -5.94 -8.22
N ASN A 198 -22.69 -5.14 -9.10
CA ASN A 198 -22.36 -5.12 -10.53
C ASN A 198 -20.93 -4.63 -10.80
N GLU A 199 -20.50 -3.55 -10.14
CA GLU A 199 -19.14 -3.03 -10.26
C GLU A 199 -18.13 -4.03 -9.69
N MET A 200 -18.49 -4.68 -8.57
CA MET A 200 -17.66 -5.71 -7.95
C MET A 200 -17.47 -6.92 -8.86
N ASP A 201 -18.54 -7.49 -9.43
CA ASP A 201 -18.49 -8.59 -10.40
C ASP A 201 -17.65 -8.21 -11.63
N THR A 202 -17.82 -6.98 -12.13
CA THR A 202 -17.05 -6.47 -13.27
C THR A 202 -15.54 -6.48 -12.98
N MET A 203 -15.12 -5.98 -11.82
CA MET A 203 -13.71 -5.93 -11.44
C MET A 203 -13.15 -7.31 -11.12
N LEU A 204 -13.89 -8.15 -10.38
CA LEU A 204 -13.49 -9.51 -10.04
C LEU A 204 -13.40 -10.42 -11.26
N ALA A 205 -14.04 -10.09 -12.39
CA ALA A 205 -13.82 -10.81 -13.65
C ALA A 205 -12.42 -10.57 -14.27
N TRP A 206 -11.69 -9.53 -13.85
CA TRP A 206 -10.38 -9.22 -14.41
C TRP A 206 -9.31 -10.15 -13.84
N PRO A 207 -8.41 -10.70 -14.67
CA PRO A 207 -7.34 -11.59 -14.20
C PRO A 207 -6.30 -10.88 -13.32
N GLU A 208 -6.16 -9.55 -13.45
CA GLU A 208 -5.24 -8.76 -12.64
C GLU A 208 -5.78 -8.44 -11.23
N VAL A 209 -7.08 -8.63 -11.00
CA VAL A 209 -7.71 -8.39 -9.70
C VAL A 209 -7.66 -9.67 -8.87
N GLY A 210 -7.02 -9.64 -7.71
CA GLY A 210 -6.81 -10.81 -6.85
C GLY A 210 -7.83 -10.98 -5.72
N GLY A 211 -8.77 -10.05 -5.55
CA GLY A 211 -9.80 -10.13 -4.52
C GLY A 211 -10.54 -8.82 -4.29
N VAL A 212 -11.50 -8.86 -3.37
CA VAL A 212 -12.17 -7.69 -2.80
C VAL A 212 -11.21 -7.01 -1.84
N ALA A 213 -11.03 -5.71 -2.01
CA ALA A 213 -10.19 -4.89 -1.14
C ALA A 213 -10.82 -4.71 0.25
N GLU A 214 -10.11 -4.03 1.15
CA GLU A 214 -10.48 -3.90 2.55
C GLU A 214 -11.96 -3.51 2.76
N VAL A 215 -12.74 -4.36 3.42
CA VAL A 215 -14.19 -4.13 3.62
C VAL A 215 -14.42 -3.16 4.78
N MET A 216 -14.28 -1.87 4.52
CA MET A 216 -14.39 -0.82 5.55
C MET A 216 -15.81 -0.60 6.07
N ASP A 217 -16.85 -0.86 5.27
CA ASP A 217 -18.26 -0.75 5.71
C ASP A 217 -18.68 -1.91 6.65
N MET A 218 -18.00 -1.99 7.80
CA MET A 218 -18.27 -2.96 8.86
C MET A 218 -19.71 -2.89 9.33
N HIS A 219 -20.30 -1.69 9.39
CA HIS A 219 -21.69 -1.53 9.81
C HIS A 219 -22.64 -2.18 8.81
N GLY A 220 -22.44 -1.95 7.51
CA GLY A 220 -23.19 -2.57 6.43
C GLY A 220 -23.06 -4.10 6.43
N VAL A 221 -21.89 -4.64 6.75
CA VAL A 221 -21.69 -6.09 6.93
C VAL A 221 -22.47 -6.62 8.12
N LEU A 222 -22.27 -6.04 9.32
CA LEU A 222 -22.87 -6.54 10.56
C LEU A 222 -24.40 -6.46 10.61
N HIS A 223 -24.99 -5.53 9.86
CA HIS A 223 -26.44 -5.35 9.80
C HIS A 223 -27.07 -5.86 8.50
N GLY A 224 -26.28 -6.52 7.63
CA GLY A 224 -26.75 -7.12 6.40
C GLY A 224 -27.35 -6.11 5.42
N SER A 225 -26.69 -4.98 5.18
CA SER A 225 -27.08 -4.08 4.10
C SER A 225 -27.04 -4.79 2.74
N GLU A 226 -28.00 -4.50 1.87
CA GLU A 226 -28.10 -5.10 0.53
C GLU A 226 -26.79 -4.93 -0.25
N ARG A 227 -26.24 -3.70 -0.29
CA ARG A 227 -24.97 -3.37 -0.94
C ARG A 227 -23.81 -4.26 -0.48
N MET A 228 -23.62 -4.42 0.84
CA MET A 228 -22.52 -5.26 1.35
C MET A 228 -22.78 -6.75 1.13
N GLN A 229 -24.04 -7.20 1.19
CA GLN A 229 -24.36 -8.59 0.84
C GLN A 229 -24.00 -8.88 -0.63
N GLU A 230 -24.35 -7.99 -1.56
CA GLU A 230 -24.00 -8.13 -2.97
C GLU A 230 -22.49 -8.18 -3.19
N ILE A 231 -21.73 -7.26 -2.60
CA ILE A 231 -20.27 -7.19 -2.72
C ILE A 231 -19.59 -8.44 -2.15
N LEU A 232 -19.99 -8.87 -0.96
CA LEU A 232 -19.42 -10.07 -0.33
C LEU A 232 -19.79 -11.32 -1.11
N ASN A 233 -21.02 -11.43 -1.62
CA ASN A 233 -21.43 -12.56 -2.46
C ASN A 233 -20.63 -12.60 -3.78
N ALA A 234 -20.39 -11.46 -4.42
CA ALA A 234 -19.52 -11.37 -5.60
C ALA A 234 -18.09 -11.86 -5.29
N GLY A 235 -17.53 -11.41 -4.15
CA GLY A 235 -16.24 -11.88 -3.64
C GLY A 235 -16.20 -13.40 -3.46
N LEU A 236 -17.15 -13.96 -2.73
CA LEU A 236 -17.25 -15.39 -2.45
C LEU A 236 -17.41 -16.21 -3.74
N ASN A 237 -18.27 -15.77 -4.66
CA ASN A 237 -18.53 -16.45 -5.93
C ASN A 237 -17.32 -16.44 -6.86
N SER A 238 -16.45 -15.42 -6.76
CA SER A 238 -15.23 -15.34 -7.57
C SER A 238 -14.14 -16.33 -7.13
N GLY A 239 -14.22 -16.86 -5.90
CA GLY A 239 -13.19 -17.68 -5.29
C GLY A 239 -11.88 -16.94 -4.96
N LYS A 240 -11.88 -15.61 -5.08
CA LYS A 240 -10.75 -14.72 -4.78
C LYS A 240 -10.76 -14.27 -3.32
N LEU A 241 -9.76 -13.50 -2.92
CA LEU A 241 -9.64 -13.00 -1.54
C LEU A 241 -10.75 -12.01 -1.20
N ILE A 242 -11.04 -11.89 0.09
CA ILE A 242 -11.86 -10.81 0.67
C ILE A 242 -11.07 -10.26 1.85
N GLU A 243 -10.45 -9.10 1.63
CA GLU A 243 -9.64 -8.40 2.64
C GLU A 243 -10.53 -7.64 3.62
N GLY A 244 -10.05 -7.45 4.85
CA GLY A 244 -10.83 -6.78 5.89
C GLY A 244 -10.26 -5.47 6.38
N HIS A 245 -11.13 -4.73 7.04
CA HIS A 245 -10.84 -3.56 7.85
C HIS A 245 -11.66 -3.69 9.14
N ALA A 246 -11.13 -4.37 10.15
CA ALA A 246 -11.84 -4.76 11.37
C ALA A 246 -11.48 -3.86 12.56
N ARG A 247 -11.33 -2.54 12.32
CA ARG A 247 -10.96 -1.58 13.36
C ARG A 247 -12.02 -1.55 14.48
N GLY A 248 -11.63 -1.97 15.67
CA GLY A 248 -12.48 -1.92 16.86
C GLY A 248 -13.55 -3.01 16.94
N LEU A 249 -13.59 -3.96 15.99
CA LEU A 249 -14.44 -5.14 16.10
C LEU A 249 -13.80 -6.15 17.06
N SER A 250 -14.58 -6.65 18.02
CA SER A 250 -14.16 -7.70 18.95
C SER A 250 -15.32 -8.64 19.27
N GLY A 251 -15.00 -9.79 19.88
CA GLY A 251 -15.97 -10.77 20.33
C GLY A 251 -16.99 -11.14 19.24
N PRO A 252 -18.31 -11.12 19.54
CA PRO A 252 -19.34 -11.49 18.58
C PRO A 252 -19.35 -10.67 17.28
N GLN A 253 -18.96 -9.39 17.33
CA GLN A 253 -18.95 -8.55 16.12
C GLN A 253 -17.82 -8.95 15.17
N LEU A 254 -16.63 -9.22 15.71
CA LEU A 254 -15.52 -9.76 14.91
C LEU A 254 -15.93 -11.09 14.28
N GLN A 255 -16.49 -12.02 15.08
CA GLN A 255 -16.94 -13.32 14.58
C GLN A 255 -17.99 -13.20 13.47
N ALA A 256 -18.96 -12.28 13.59
CA ALA A 256 -19.96 -12.03 12.55
C ALA A 256 -19.34 -11.48 11.26
N TYR A 257 -18.34 -10.60 11.38
CA TYR A 257 -17.62 -10.05 10.23
C TYR A 257 -16.84 -11.13 9.47
N LEU A 258 -16.17 -12.04 10.18
CA LEU A 258 -15.53 -13.23 9.58
C LEU A 258 -16.54 -14.17 8.94
N ALA A 259 -17.67 -14.43 9.63
CA ALA A 259 -18.72 -15.31 9.13
C ALA A 259 -19.35 -14.80 7.82
N ALA A 260 -19.26 -13.49 7.54
CA ALA A 260 -19.69 -12.88 6.29
C ALA A 260 -18.72 -13.14 5.12
N GLY A 261 -17.54 -13.73 5.38
CA GLY A 261 -16.56 -14.11 4.35
C GLY A 261 -15.28 -13.28 4.34
N VAL A 262 -15.13 -12.31 5.23
CA VAL A 262 -13.90 -11.50 5.34
C VAL A 262 -12.80 -12.29 6.05
N THR A 263 -11.57 -12.26 5.53
CA THR A 263 -10.52 -13.23 5.95
C THR A 263 -9.18 -12.61 6.35
N SER A 264 -9.03 -11.29 6.32
CA SER A 264 -7.84 -10.62 6.83
C SER A 264 -8.15 -9.34 7.60
N ASP A 265 -7.14 -8.76 8.24
CA ASP A 265 -7.20 -7.41 8.80
C ASP A 265 -5.79 -6.82 9.03
N HIS A 266 -5.65 -5.51 8.74
CA HIS A 266 -4.47 -4.69 9.06
C HIS A 266 -4.74 -3.67 10.18
N GLU A 267 -5.98 -3.53 10.65
CA GLU A 267 -6.39 -2.54 11.64
C GLU A 267 -6.10 -2.92 13.09
N LEU A 268 -4.86 -3.29 13.35
CA LEU A 268 -4.39 -3.67 14.69
C LEU A 268 -4.32 -2.42 15.58
N THR A 269 -4.96 -2.47 16.74
CA THR A 269 -5.03 -1.37 17.71
C THR A 269 -4.29 -1.64 19.00
N SER A 270 -3.97 -2.91 19.29
CA SER A 270 -3.19 -3.34 20.46
C SER A 270 -2.67 -4.77 20.26
N ALA A 271 -1.78 -5.21 21.15
CA ALA A 271 -1.35 -6.61 21.20
C ALA A 271 -2.50 -7.61 21.45
N ALA A 272 -3.45 -7.24 22.32
CA ALA A 272 -4.62 -8.09 22.61
C ALA A 272 -5.52 -8.23 21.37
N ASP A 273 -5.74 -7.13 20.66
CA ASP A 273 -6.49 -7.09 19.39
C ASP A 273 -5.84 -7.97 18.32
N ALA A 274 -4.51 -7.85 18.14
CA ALA A 274 -3.76 -8.71 17.22
C ALA A 274 -3.90 -10.20 17.56
N LEU A 275 -3.77 -10.58 18.84
CA LEU A 275 -3.96 -11.97 19.25
C LEU A 275 -5.40 -12.46 19.08
N GLU A 276 -6.41 -11.63 19.36
CA GLU A 276 -7.81 -11.98 19.15
C GLU A 276 -8.12 -12.25 17.68
N LYS A 277 -7.66 -11.37 16.79
CA LYS A 277 -7.83 -11.50 15.34
C LYS A 277 -7.13 -12.73 14.78
N LEU A 278 -5.90 -13.00 15.21
CA LEU A 278 -5.17 -14.21 14.83
C LEU A 278 -5.87 -15.48 15.33
N ARG A 279 -6.35 -15.49 16.58
CA ARG A 279 -7.08 -16.63 17.17
C ARG A 279 -8.44 -16.85 16.52
N SER A 280 -9.05 -15.80 15.98
CA SER A 280 -10.29 -15.88 15.21
C SER A 280 -10.08 -16.48 13.82
N GLY A 281 -8.82 -16.63 13.39
CA GLY A 281 -8.47 -17.23 12.10
C GLY A 281 -8.29 -16.23 10.97
N LEU A 282 -8.20 -14.93 11.26
CA LEU A 282 -7.82 -13.94 10.26
C LEU A 282 -6.35 -14.08 9.87
N THR A 283 -6.06 -13.80 8.60
CA THR A 283 -4.71 -13.40 8.19
C THR A 283 -4.43 -12.01 8.79
N LEU A 284 -3.37 -11.90 9.59
CA LEU A 284 -2.93 -10.61 10.12
C LEU A 284 -2.00 -9.93 9.12
N GLU A 285 -2.33 -8.70 8.76
CA GLU A 285 -1.48 -7.84 7.95
C GLU A 285 -0.82 -6.79 8.86
N ILE A 286 0.37 -7.12 9.40
CA ILE A 286 1.05 -6.20 10.31
C ILE A 286 1.56 -5.00 9.51
N ARG A 287 1.03 -3.81 9.81
CA ARG A 287 1.37 -2.56 9.13
C ARG A 287 2.37 -1.69 9.87
N GLY A 288 3.12 -0.90 9.11
CA GLY A 288 4.16 0.01 9.62
C GLY A 288 3.69 1.44 9.90
N SER A 289 2.49 1.82 9.46
CA SER A 289 1.94 3.18 9.61
C SER A 289 1.69 3.59 11.08
N HIS A 290 1.71 2.62 12.02
CA HIS A 290 1.50 2.82 13.46
C HIS A 290 2.65 2.20 14.29
N PRO A 291 3.89 2.72 14.16
CA PRO A 291 5.08 2.06 14.69
C PRO A 291 5.07 1.92 16.23
N TYR A 292 4.32 2.78 16.93
CA TYR A 292 4.19 2.72 18.39
C TYR A 292 3.48 1.46 18.92
N LEU A 293 2.75 0.73 18.07
CA LEU A 293 2.07 -0.52 18.45
C LEU A 293 2.98 -1.76 18.31
N LEU A 294 4.02 -1.66 17.48
CA LEU A 294 4.84 -2.81 17.09
C LEU A 294 5.58 -3.49 18.26
N PRO A 295 6.15 -2.77 19.26
CA PRO A 295 6.82 -3.43 20.37
C PRO A 295 5.92 -4.40 21.13
N GLU A 296 4.68 -3.98 21.42
CA GLU A 296 3.72 -4.81 22.16
C GLU A 296 3.20 -5.97 21.30
N ILE A 297 2.95 -5.73 20.00
CA ILE A 297 2.53 -6.77 19.05
C ILE A 297 3.64 -7.83 18.92
N VAL A 298 4.90 -7.43 18.72
CA VAL A 298 6.03 -8.36 18.62
C VAL A 298 6.19 -9.18 19.89
N ALA A 299 6.09 -8.55 21.07
CA ALA A 299 6.14 -9.25 22.35
C ALA A 299 5.01 -10.30 22.49
N ALA A 300 3.79 -9.95 22.06
CA ALA A 300 2.66 -10.86 22.08
C ALA A 300 2.81 -12.02 21.10
N LEU A 301 3.28 -11.78 19.88
CA LEU A 301 3.55 -12.84 18.91
C LEU A 301 4.63 -13.81 19.40
N LYS A 302 5.70 -13.29 20.03
CA LYS A 302 6.76 -14.11 20.64
C LYS A 302 6.31 -14.94 21.85
N SER A 303 5.15 -14.61 22.44
CA SER A 303 4.56 -15.42 23.51
C SER A 303 3.81 -16.65 23.00
N LEU A 304 3.55 -16.73 21.69
CA LEU A 304 2.92 -17.88 21.05
C LEU A 304 3.92 -19.04 20.93
N PRO A 305 3.44 -20.30 20.91
CA PRO A 305 4.32 -21.46 20.77
C PRO A 305 5.05 -21.53 19.42
N HIS A 306 4.56 -20.83 18.41
CA HIS A 306 5.17 -20.67 17.08
C HIS A 306 4.58 -19.45 16.36
N PHE A 307 5.26 -18.98 15.32
CA PHE A 307 4.71 -17.98 14.40
C PHE A 307 3.81 -18.67 13.37
N SER A 308 2.55 -18.24 13.29
CA SER A 308 1.57 -18.77 12.34
C SER A 308 1.89 -18.31 10.91
N SER A 309 1.58 -19.16 9.93
CA SER A 309 1.61 -18.78 8.50
C SER A 309 0.53 -17.76 8.12
N GLN A 310 -0.40 -17.46 9.03
CA GLN A 310 -1.41 -16.40 8.89
C GLN A 310 -0.87 -14.99 9.15
N ILE A 311 0.40 -14.84 9.53
CA ILE A 311 0.99 -13.53 9.82
C ILE A 311 1.72 -13.05 8.57
N THR A 312 1.25 -11.96 7.98
CA THR A 312 1.87 -11.26 6.86
C THR A 312 2.22 -9.82 7.26
N ILE A 313 2.92 -9.13 6.36
CA ILE A 313 3.36 -7.76 6.54
C ILE A 313 2.76 -6.90 5.42
N CYS A 314 2.40 -5.66 5.75
CA CYS A 314 1.93 -4.70 4.77
C CYS A 314 2.41 -3.27 5.07
N THR A 315 2.35 -2.39 4.09
CA THR A 315 2.69 -0.97 4.31
C THR A 315 1.49 -0.09 4.59
N ASP A 316 0.31 -0.42 4.05
CA ASP A 316 -0.88 0.43 4.09
C ASP A 316 -0.52 1.81 3.50
N ASP A 317 -0.84 2.92 4.15
CA ASP A 317 -0.47 4.26 3.72
C ASP A 317 0.99 4.64 4.01
N VAL A 318 1.77 4.92 2.96
CA VAL A 318 3.13 5.48 3.08
C VAL A 318 3.28 6.78 2.29
N PRO A 319 3.48 7.93 2.97
CA PRO A 319 3.80 9.21 2.33
C PRO A 319 5.11 9.20 1.51
N PRO A 320 5.26 10.05 0.48
CA PRO A 320 6.43 10.04 -0.40
C PRO A 320 7.77 10.28 0.29
N ASP A 321 7.80 11.21 1.25
CA ASP A 321 9.00 11.53 2.04
C ASP A 321 9.43 10.31 2.88
N MET A 322 8.48 9.65 3.52
CA MET A 322 8.72 8.42 4.29
C MET A 322 9.18 7.26 3.41
N LEU A 323 8.55 7.08 2.23
CA LEU A 323 8.93 6.03 1.28
C LEU A 323 10.36 6.19 0.77
N LEU A 324 10.80 7.44 0.55
CA LEU A 324 12.14 7.77 0.08
C LEU A 324 13.19 7.70 1.21
N GLU A 325 12.87 8.22 2.40
CA GLU A 325 13.84 8.34 3.49
C GLU A 325 14.00 7.04 4.28
N LYS A 326 12.91 6.30 4.50
CA LYS A 326 12.89 5.09 5.34
C LYS A 326 12.74 3.81 4.53
N GLY A 327 11.99 3.87 3.43
CA GLY A 327 11.66 2.73 2.60
C GLY A 327 10.21 2.25 2.75
N GLY A 328 9.81 1.33 1.88
CA GLY A 328 8.52 0.64 1.94
C GLY A 328 8.54 -0.49 2.98
N ILE A 329 8.18 -1.71 2.56
CA ILE A 329 8.11 -2.86 3.48
C ILE A 329 9.44 -3.18 4.18
N ILE A 330 10.59 -2.92 3.55
CA ILE A 330 11.91 -3.14 4.17
C ILE A 330 12.11 -2.30 5.44
N ALA A 331 11.53 -1.09 5.49
CA ALA A 331 11.58 -0.22 6.67
C ALA A 331 10.86 -0.87 7.86
N LEU A 332 9.70 -1.46 7.58
CA LEU A 332 8.90 -2.18 8.56
C LEU A 332 9.60 -3.46 9.03
N LEU A 333 10.20 -4.23 8.12
CA LEU A 333 10.97 -5.41 8.50
C LEU A 333 12.10 -5.06 9.47
N ASN A 334 12.87 -4.00 9.16
CA ASN A 334 13.92 -3.51 10.05
C ASN A 334 13.38 -3.09 11.43
N LEU A 335 12.23 -2.44 11.48
CA LEU A 335 11.60 -2.04 12.74
C LEU A 335 11.12 -3.26 13.57
N LEU A 336 10.58 -4.29 12.92
CA LEU A 336 10.21 -5.54 13.59
C LEU A 336 11.43 -6.27 14.15
N ILE A 337 12.54 -6.28 13.39
CA ILE A 337 13.82 -6.86 13.81
C ILE A 337 14.38 -6.10 15.01
N GLU A 338 14.35 -4.77 14.98
CA GLU A 338 14.76 -3.91 16.09
C GLU A 338 13.95 -4.18 17.36
N HIS A 339 12.65 -4.48 17.23
CA HIS A 339 11.79 -4.90 18.34
C HIS A 339 11.94 -6.37 18.75
N GLY A 340 12.91 -7.08 18.17
CA GLY A 340 13.35 -8.40 18.59
C GLY A 340 12.63 -9.56 17.91
N LEU A 341 11.97 -9.34 16.77
CA LEU A 341 11.53 -10.41 15.89
C LEU A 341 12.76 -10.97 15.14
N PRO A 342 12.97 -12.30 15.07
CA PRO A 342 14.06 -12.83 14.26
C PRO A 342 13.91 -12.45 12.79
N ALA A 343 14.99 -12.04 12.13
CA ALA A 343 14.94 -11.60 10.74
C ALA A 343 14.44 -12.69 9.78
N THR A 344 14.73 -13.96 10.08
CA THR A 344 14.19 -15.11 9.33
C THR A 344 12.66 -15.18 9.39
N ASP A 345 12.06 -14.90 10.55
CA ASP A 345 10.60 -14.86 10.72
C ASP A 345 9.99 -13.62 10.05
N ALA A 346 10.62 -12.45 10.21
CA ALA A 346 10.18 -11.21 9.55
C ALA A 346 10.16 -11.38 8.02
N LEU A 347 11.22 -11.94 7.44
CA LEU A 347 11.30 -12.24 6.01
C LEU A 347 10.28 -13.30 5.59
N ARG A 348 10.05 -14.35 6.41
CA ARG A 348 9.01 -15.36 6.11
C ARG A 348 7.62 -14.73 6.02
N MET A 349 7.29 -13.80 6.94
CA MET A 349 6.02 -13.07 6.93
C MET A 349 5.87 -12.22 5.66
N ALA A 350 6.95 -11.58 5.18
CA ALA A 350 6.96 -10.78 3.95
C ALA A 350 7.29 -11.55 2.66
N THR A 351 7.36 -12.88 2.70
CA THR A 351 7.64 -13.72 1.52
C THR A 351 6.71 -14.91 1.45
N LEU A 352 7.03 -16.01 2.12
CA LEU A 352 6.28 -17.28 2.02
C LEU A 352 4.85 -17.14 2.52
N ASN A 353 4.64 -16.52 3.68
CA ASN A 353 3.28 -16.33 4.23
C ASN A 353 2.44 -15.45 3.32
N ALA A 354 3.01 -14.34 2.84
CA ALA A 354 2.38 -13.45 1.88
C ALA A 354 2.03 -14.17 0.57
N ALA A 355 2.93 -14.99 0.03
CA ALA A 355 2.67 -15.78 -1.18
C ALA A 355 1.56 -16.82 -0.97
N ILE A 356 1.48 -17.45 0.22
CA ILE A 356 0.38 -18.35 0.59
C ILE A 356 -0.94 -17.58 0.64
N ARG A 357 -0.98 -16.42 1.31
CA ARG A 357 -2.16 -15.56 1.39
C ARG A 357 -2.65 -15.17 -0.01
N LEU A 358 -1.75 -14.70 -0.86
CA LEU A 358 -2.06 -14.28 -2.23
C LEU A 358 -2.32 -15.44 -3.19
N GLN A 359 -2.29 -16.69 -2.72
CA GLN A 359 -2.47 -17.91 -3.52
C GLN A 359 -1.48 -18.00 -4.70
N ARG A 360 -0.24 -17.53 -4.49
CA ARG A 360 0.85 -17.49 -5.46
C ARG A 360 1.95 -18.47 -5.11
N ASN A 361 1.69 -19.75 -5.39
CA ASN A 361 2.62 -20.86 -5.17
C ASN A 361 3.95 -20.75 -5.96
N ASP A 362 4.02 -19.84 -6.92
CA ASP A 362 5.21 -19.54 -7.71
C ASP A 362 6.13 -18.49 -7.08
N LEU A 363 5.68 -17.77 -6.03
CA LEU A 363 6.40 -16.66 -5.38
C LEU A 363 6.84 -17.00 -3.94
N GLY A 364 7.60 -16.11 -3.30
CA GLY A 364 7.83 -16.13 -1.84
C GLY A 364 8.70 -17.29 -1.31
N LEU A 365 9.32 -18.09 -2.19
CA LEU A 365 10.23 -19.16 -1.79
C LEU A 365 11.30 -19.41 -2.86
N ILE A 366 12.55 -19.63 -2.42
CA ILE A 366 13.65 -20.03 -3.30
C ILE A 366 13.65 -21.56 -3.43
N ALA A 367 12.99 -22.08 -4.45
CA ALA A 367 12.89 -23.50 -4.73
C ALA A 367 12.76 -23.75 -6.23
N ALA A 368 13.22 -24.92 -6.69
CA ALA A 368 13.10 -25.33 -8.08
C ALA A 368 11.63 -25.24 -8.57
N GLY A 369 11.42 -24.67 -9.75
CA GLY A 369 10.11 -24.46 -10.36
C GLY A 369 9.39 -23.17 -9.95
N ARG A 370 9.91 -22.40 -8.99
CA ARG A 370 9.39 -21.07 -8.62
C ARG A 370 10.02 -19.96 -9.46
N ILE A 371 9.39 -18.79 -9.46
CA ILE A 371 9.92 -17.61 -10.14
C ILE A 371 11.14 -17.08 -9.38
N ALA A 372 12.18 -16.70 -10.10
CA ALA A 372 13.41 -16.13 -9.56
C ALA A 372 13.24 -14.63 -9.23
N ASP A 373 12.29 -14.33 -8.34
CA ASP A 373 12.17 -13.04 -7.66
C ASP A 373 12.97 -13.12 -6.36
N LEU A 374 14.11 -12.45 -6.32
CA LEU A 374 15.13 -12.62 -5.28
C LEU A 374 15.67 -11.27 -4.81
N VAL A 375 16.05 -11.18 -3.55
CA VAL A 375 16.79 -10.05 -2.98
C VAL A 375 18.01 -10.55 -2.23
N VAL A 376 19.14 -9.88 -2.47
CA VAL A 376 20.41 -10.12 -1.78
C VAL A 376 20.56 -9.08 -0.67
N PHE A 377 20.85 -9.55 0.54
CA PHE A 377 21.14 -8.72 1.72
C PHE A 377 22.59 -8.94 2.17
N ASP A 378 23.20 -7.89 2.70
CA ASP A 378 24.53 -7.94 3.33
C ASP A 378 24.47 -8.35 4.81
N SER A 379 23.37 -8.05 5.50
CA SER A 379 23.18 -8.32 6.92
C SER A 379 21.76 -8.82 7.23
N MET A 380 21.66 -9.61 8.29
CA MET A 380 20.40 -10.06 8.90
C MET A 380 19.99 -9.20 10.12
N GLU A 381 20.88 -8.33 10.60
CA GLU A 381 20.59 -7.41 11.72
C GLU A 381 19.89 -6.14 11.22
N HIS A 382 20.31 -5.66 10.05
CA HIS A 382 19.70 -4.55 9.34
C HIS A 382 19.64 -4.89 7.86
N LEU A 383 18.43 -5.09 7.34
CA LEU A 383 18.19 -5.47 5.96
C LEU A 383 18.40 -4.26 5.05
N GLN A 384 19.34 -4.38 4.13
CA GLN A 384 19.54 -3.46 3.02
C GLN A 384 19.68 -4.22 1.71
N ALA A 385 18.82 -3.93 0.73
CA ALA A 385 18.85 -4.60 -0.57
C ALA A 385 20.13 -4.24 -1.35
N GLN A 386 21.01 -5.22 -1.52
CA GLN A 386 22.25 -5.09 -2.29
C GLN A 386 22.00 -5.35 -3.78
N ARG A 387 21.21 -6.37 -4.10
CA ARG A 387 20.78 -6.67 -5.47
C ARG A 387 19.36 -7.21 -5.47
N VAL A 388 18.61 -6.91 -6.52
CA VAL A 388 17.24 -7.37 -6.69
C VAL A 388 17.08 -7.99 -8.07
N TYR A 389 16.62 -9.24 -8.07
CA TYR A 389 16.30 -10.01 -9.25
C TYR A 389 14.79 -10.10 -9.38
N VAL A 390 14.26 -9.82 -10.56
CA VAL A 390 12.85 -10.02 -10.90
C VAL A 390 12.80 -10.95 -12.10
N ALA A 391 12.14 -12.09 -11.96
CA ALA A 391 12.09 -13.15 -12.95
C ALA A 391 13.48 -13.49 -13.54
N GLY A 392 14.46 -13.68 -12.66
CA GLY A 392 15.82 -14.08 -13.02
C GLY A 392 16.71 -12.96 -13.58
N GLN A 393 16.18 -11.75 -13.76
CA GLN A 393 16.95 -10.61 -14.24
C GLN A 393 17.34 -9.70 -13.09
N CYS A 394 18.63 -9.36 -12.96
CA CYS A 394 19.09 -8.34 -12.02
C CYS A 394 18.61 -6.97 -12.52
N LEU A 395 17.73 -6.31 -11.75
CA LEU A 395 17.13 -5.03 -12.14
C LEU A 395 17.55 -3.86 -11.24
N ALA A 396 18.05 -4.14 -10.03
CA ALA A 396 18.54 -3.12 -9.12
C ALA A 396 19.79 -3.59 -8.37
N GLU A 397 20.66 -2.62 -8.06
CA GLU A 397 21.88 -2.82 -7.28
C GLU A 397 22.10 -1.60 -6.36
N GLN A 398 22.49 -1.85 -5.11
CA GLN A 398 22.79 -0.83 -4.09
C GLN A 398 21.69 0.22 -3.93
N GLY A 399 20.43 -0.24 -3.83
CA GLY A 399 19.27 0.64 -3.65
C GLY A 399 18.90 1.47 -4.88
N LYS A 400 19.38 1.13 -6.09
CA LYS A 400 19.09 1.85 -7.34
C LYS A 400 18.71 0.91 -8.47
N MET A 401 17.73 1.31 -9.28
CA MET A 401 17.42 0.62 -10.53
C MET A 401 18.58 0.73 -11.53
N LEU A 402 18.88 -0.36 -12.24
CA LEU A 402 19.90 -0.40 -13.29
C LEU A 402 19.43 0.27 -14.59
N ALA A 403 18.11 0.38 -14.79
CA ALA A 403 17.50 1.09 -15.90
C ALA A 403 16.24 1.83 -15.41
N PRO A 404 15.91 3.00 -16.01
CA PRO A 404 14.69 3.73 -15.66
C PRO A 404 13.43 2.91 -15.96
N VAL A 405 12.50 2.90 -15.02
CA VAL A 405 11.18 2.27 -15.22
C VAL A 405 10.35 3.12 -16.17
N GLN A 406 9.83 2.48 -17.21
CA GLN A 406 8.98 3.15 -18.21
C GLN A 406 7.51 3.05 -17.79
N ALA A 407 6.75 4.10 -18.06
CA ALA A 407 5.29 4.08 -17.93
C ALA A 407 4.68 3.13 -18.97
N ALA A 408 3.51 2.58 -18.63
CA ALA A 408 2.77 1.71 -19.55
C ALA A 408 2.41 2.46 -20.85
N PRO A 409 2.78 1.93 -22.04
CA PRO A 409 2.49 2.58 -23.31
C PRO A 409 0.98 2.77 -23.52
N GLY A 410 0.58 3.97 -23.95
CA GLY A 410 -0.82 4.29 -24.25
C GLY A 410 -1.72 4.51 -23.02
N VAL A 411 -1.16 4.44 -21.80
CA VAL A 411 -1.88 4.72 -20.56
C VAL A 411 -1.54 6.13 -20.10
N SER A 412 -2.56 6.97 -19.93
CA SER A 412 -2.38 8.34 -19.44
C SER A 412 -2.91 8.47 -18.03
N ALA A 413 -2.11 9.10 -17.15
CA ALA A 413 -2.56 9.44 -15.80
C ALA A 413 -3.84 10.28 -15.86
N PRO A 414 -4.85 10.01 -15.02
CA PRO A 414 -6.07 10.80 -14.96
C PRO A 414 -5.75 12.28 -14.66
N ARG A 415 -6.45 13.17 -15.36
CA ARG A 415 -6.33 14.63 -15.21
C ARG A 415 -7.72 15.24 -15.10
N ASP A 416 -7.74 16.55 -14.83
CA ASP A 416 -8.95 17.37 -14.85
C ASP A 416 -10.06 16.89 -13.90
N THR A 417 -9.70 16.27 -12.78
CA THR A 417 -10.62 15.71 -11.78
C THR A 417 -11.19 16.73 -10.78
N LEU A 418 -10.89 18.01 -10.97
CA LEU A 418 -11.39 19.11 -10.15
C LEU A 418 -12.53 19.80 -10.89
N HIS A 419 -13.77 19.36 -10.66
CA HIS A 419 -14.97 19.96 -11.23
C HIS A 419 -15.53 21.03 -10.28
N LEU A 420 -14.75 22.08 -10.02
CA LEU A 420 -15.16 23.19 -9.16
C LEU A 420 -14.84 24.55 -9.80
N PRO A 421 -15.73 25.55 -9.64
CA PRO A 421 -15.37 26.92 -9.96
C PRO A 421 -14.29 27.44 -8.99
N PRO A 422 -13.54 28.50 -9.36
CA PRO A 422 -12.62 29.16 -8.45
C PRO A 422 -13.33 29.61 -7.17
N LEU A 423 -12.69 29.38 -6.02
CA LEU A 423 -13.23 29.75 -4.72
C LEU A 423 -12.74 31.14 -4.29
N ALA A 424 -13.60 31.86 -3.58
CA ALA A 424 -13.32 33.14 -2.97
C ALA A 424 -13.27 33.01 -1.43
N ALA A 425 -12.65 33.99 -0.77
CA ALA A 425 -12.57 34.01 0.70
C ALA A 425 -13.96 33.95 1.39
N ASP A 426 -15.00 34.44 0.72
CA ASP A 426 -16.37 34.45 1.25
C ASP A 426 -17.00 33.05 1.33
N ASP A 427 -16.55 32.09 0.50
CA ASP A 427 -17.05 30.70 0.51
C ASP A 427 -16.70 29.97 1.82
N PHE A 428 -15.63 30.41 2.49
CA PHE A 428 -15.19 29.86 3.78
C PHE A 428 -15.85 30.54 4.98
N ILE A 429 -16.72 31.54 4.75
CA ILE A 429 -17.41 32.23 5.83
C ILE A 429 -18.69 31.49 6.18
N MET A 430 -18.72 30.91 7.37
CA MET A 430 -19.93 30.33 7.91
C MET A 430 -20.92 31.43 8.31
N ARG A 431 -22.17 31.29 7.85
CA ARG A 431 -23.23 32.28 8.06
C ARG A 431 -24.39 31.66 8.83
N VAL A 432 -24.94 32.40 9.79
CA VAL A 432 -26.14 32.00 10.55
C VAL A 432 -27.27 32.92 10.13
N ALA A 433 -28.11 32.46 9.21
CA ALA A 433 -29.12 33.29 8.54
C ALA A 433 -30.09 34.00 9.51
N ALA A 434 -30.39 33.39 10.64
CA ALA A 434 -31.34 33.93 11.63
C ALA A 434 -30.74 35.03 12.52
N ILE A 435 -29.43 35.24 12.54
CA ILE A 435 -28.76 36.11 13.52
C ILE A 435 -27.84 37.09 12.79
N ARG A 436 -28.19 38.38 12.76
CA ARG A 436 -27.33 39.41 12.17
C ARG A 436 -26.21 39.84 13.12
N HIS A 437 -26.53 40.14 14.38
CA HIS A 437 -25.56 40.40 15.44
C HIS A 437 -26.02 39.71 16.72
N GLY A 438 -25.15 38.98 17.42
CA GLY A 438 -25.52 38.29 18.66
C GLY A 438 -24.65 37.07 18.94
N GLN A 439 -25.23 36.03 19.54
CA GLN A 439 -24.57 34.76 19.80
C GLN A 439 -25.37 33.59 19.22
N ALA A 440 -24.69 32.54 18.78
CA ALA A 440 -25.28 31.28 18.34
C ALA A 440 -24.63 30.11 19.08
N THR A 441 -25.39 29.07 19.40
CA THR A 441 -24.81 27.79 19.85
C THR A 441 -24.67 26.88 18.64
N LEU A 442 -23.46 26.40 18.40
CA LEU A 442 -23.14 25.56 17.26
C LEU A 442 -22.52 24.24 17.70
N ARG A 443 -22.81 23.19 16.94
CA ARG A 443 -22.15 21.91 17.07
C ARG A 443 -20.79 21.93 16.40
N HIS A 444 -19.84 21.24 17.01
CA HIS A 444 -18.50 21.08 16.48
C HIS A 444 -17.99 19.65 16.71
N ILE A 445 -16.96 19.28 15.95
CA ILE A 445 -16.22 18.03 16.12
C ILE A 445 -15.15 18.26 17.18
N LYS A 446 -15.13 17.44 18.23
CA LYS A 446 -14.08 17.44 19.25
C LYS A 446 -13.14 16.25 19.01
N GLY A 447 -11.83 16.47 19.12
CA GLY A 447 -10.81 15.44 18.99
C GLY A 447 -10.30 15.26 17.56
N ALA A 448 -9.09 14.75 17.39
CA ALA A 448 -8.41 14.68 16.09
C ALA A 448 -8.69 13.37 15.32
N ARG A 449 -8.49 12.23 16.00
CA ARG A 449 -8.63 10.87 15.45
C ARG A 449 -9.85 10.16 16.02
N PHE A 450 -10.06 10.28 17.33
CA PHE A 450 -11.30 9.88 17.99
C PHE A 450 -12.20 11.10 18.11
N THR A 451 -13.24 11.14 17.29
CA THR A 451 -14.11 12.31 17.17
C THR A 451 -15.37 12.15 18.01
N GLN A 452 -15.82 13.25 18.61
CA GLN A 452 -17.07 13.31 19.36
C GLN A 452 -17.83 14.59 19.04
N TRP A 453 -19.16 14.53 19.17
CA TRP A 453 -20.00 15.72 19.14
C TRP A 453 -19.78 16.57 20.38
N ASN A 454 -19.75 17.88 20.18
CA ASN A 454 -19.79 18.84 21.28
C ASN A 454 -20.40 20.15 20.79
N GLU A 455 -20.76 21.04 21.72
CA GLU A 455 -21.37 22.33 21.42
C GLU A 455 -20.52 23.49 21.97
N THR A 456 -20.60 24.64 21.30
CA THR A 456 -19.95 25.87 21.74
C THR A 456 -20.80 27.08 21.37
N THR A 457 -20.75 28.13 22.19
CA THR A 457 -21.38 29.41 21.89
C THR A 457 -20.39 30.31 21.18
N VAL A 458 -20.81 30.89 20.06
CA VAL A 458 -19.99 31.76 19.20
C VAL A 458 -20.66 33.11 19.03
N GLU A 459 -19.86 34.16 18.85
CA GLU A 459 -20.39 35.46 18.43
C GLU A 459 -20.73 35.45 16.93
N VAL A 460 -21.78 36.16 16.56
CA VAL A 460 -22.17 36.41 15.16
C VAL A 460 -22.16 37.91 14.93
N ARG A 461 -21.48 38.36 13.87
CA ARG A 461 -21.40 39.78 13.45
C ARG A 461 -21.65 39.87 11.95
N ASP A 462 -22.60 40.70 11.56
CA ASP A 462 -23.06 40.84 10.16
C ASP A 462 -23.48 39.50 9.52
N GLY A 463 -24.11 38.62 10.31
CA GLY A 463 -24.50 37.28 9.89
C GLY A 463 -23.35 36.29 9.78
N LYS A 464 -22.11 36.71 10.08
CA LYS A 464 -20.88 35.91 9.97
C LYS A 464 -20.45 35.41 11.34
N VAL A 465 -20.17 34.12 11.44
CA VAL A 465 -19.69 33.54 12.71
C VAL A 465 -18.26 33.96 12.98
N GLN A 466 -18.00 34.42 14.19
CA GLN A 466 -16.67 34.75 14.68
C GLN A 466 -16.03 33.47 15.26
N LEU A 467 -15.02 32.95 14.58
CA LEU A 467 -14.30 31.74 14.99
C LEU A 467 -13.59 31.97 16.34
N PRO A 468 -13.97 31.27 17.43
CA PRO A 468 -13.30 31.43 18.71
C PRO A 468 -11.84 30.95 18.65
N PRO A 469 -10.95 31.50 19.50
CA PRO A 469 -9.61 30.97 19.67
C PRO A 469 -9.63 29.46 20.00
N GLY A 470 -8.74 28.68 19.39
CA GLY A 470 -8.63 27.24 19.61
C GLY A 470 -9.50 26.36 18.70
N PHE A 471 -10.32 26.97 17.84
CA PHE A 471 -11.08 26.27 16.81
C PHE A 471 -10.42 26.39 15.43
N SER A 472 -10.60 25.38 14.60
CA SER A 472 -10.26 25.41 13.17
C SER A 472 -11.49 25.10 12.33
N LEU A 473 -11.64 25.80 11.21
CA LEU A 473 -12.66 25.50 10.22
C LEU A 473 -12.22 24.30 9.36
N ILE A 474 -13.12 23.35 9.19
CA ILE A 474 -13.09 22.32 8.15
C ILE A 474 -14.19 22.67 7.17
N TRP A 475 -13.81 22.85 5.92
CA TRP A 475 -14.75 23.11 4.83
C TRP A 475 -14.59 22.00 3.79
N VAL A 476 -15.70 21.35 3.46
CA VAL A 476 -15.74 20.23 2.52
C VAL A 476 -16.70 20.58 1.40
N GLN A 477 -16.22 20.45 0.18
CA GLN A 477 -16.97 20.72 -1.04
C GLN A 477 -16.87 19.52 -1.95
N HIS A 478 -18.02 19.00 -2.37
CA HIS A 478 -18.05 17.95 -3.38
C HIS A 478 -17.47 18.47 -4.69
N ARG A 479 -16.39 17.83 -5.18
CA ARG A 479 -15.59 18.29 -6.33
C ARG A 479 -15.71 17.44 -7.59
N HIS A 480 -16.48 16.35 -7.54
CA HIS A 480 -16.54 15.35 -8.60
C HIS A 480 -17.79 15.47 -9.47
N ALA A 481 -18.88 16.01 -8.92
CA ALA A 481 -20.11 16.27 -9.66
C ALA A 481 -19.85 17.42 -10.64
N GLY A 482 -20.05 17.18 -11.94
CA GLY A 482 -19.89 18.19 -12.98
C GLY A 482 -20.83 19.40 -12.79
N THR A 483 -21.97 19.43 -13.48
CA THR A 483 -22.89 20.58 -13.49
C THR A 483 -24.02 20.51 -12.46
N GLN A 484 -24.02 19.53 -11.54
CA GLN A 484 -25.01 19.47 -10.46
C GLN A 484 -24.65 20.47 -9.35
N PRO A 485 -25.64 21.10 -8.69
CA PRO A 485 -25.38 22.09 -7.65
C PRO A 485 -24.50 21.49 -6.56
N SER A 486 -23.35 22.10 -6.37
CA SER A 486 -22.30 21.66 -5.48
C SER A 486 -22.74 21.93 -4.03
N LEU A 487 -23.01 20.89 -3.24
CA LEU A 487 -23.30 21.03 -1.81
C LEU A 487 -22.00 21.32 -1.04
N SER A 488 -21.96 22.46 -0.35
CA SER A 488 -20.84 22.85 0.52
C SER A 488 -21.20 22.61 1.98
N TRP A 489 -20.29 22.04 2.77
CA TRP A 489 -20.48 21.84 4.19
C TRP A 489 -19.38 22.53 5.00
N HIS A 490 -19.78 23.30 6.02
CA HIS A 490 -18.88 23.89 7.00
C HIS A 490 -18.99 23.11 8.32
N CYS A 491 -17.86 22.66 8.87
CA CYS A 491 -17.79 22.02 10.17
C CYS A 491 -16.55 22.48 10.94
N TRP A 492 -16.59 22.55 12.26
CA TRP A 492 -15.54 23.16 13.07
C TRP A 492 -14.92 22.12 13.99
N LYS A 493 -13.61 22.21 14.23
CA LYS A 493 -12.87 21.23 15.03
C LYS A 493 -12.13 21.88 16.19
N VAL A 494 -12.23 21.31 17.38
CA VAL A 494 -11.44 21.70 18.56
C VAL A 494 -10.26 20.73 18.73
N GLY A 495 -9.06 21.29 18.84
CA GLY A 495 -7.86 20.54 19.19
C GLY A 495 -7.09 20.01 17.98
N ALA A 496 -6.32 20.89 17.36
CA ALA A 496 -4.95 20.57 16.99
C ALA A 496 -4.11 21.66 17.67
N ASN A 497 -3.56 21.37 18.86
CA ASN A 497 -2.56 22.25 19.47
C ASN A 497 -1.32 22.25 18.57
N TYR A 498 -1.31 23.10 17.54
CA TYR A 498 -0.07 23.50 16.90
C TYR A 498 0.61 24.46 17.87
N GLY A 499 1.58 23.94 18.64
CA GLY A 499 2.43 24.70 19.56
C GLY A 499 3.38 25.69 18.87
N GLY A 500 2.93 26.36 17.82
CA GLY A 500 3.65 27.39 17.09
C GLY A 500 2.66 28.42 16.56
N ARG A 501 3.01 29.70 16.65
CA ARG A 501 2.24 30.80 16.06
C ARG A 501 2.06 30.54 14.56
N LEU A 502 0.92 29.94 14.16
CA LEU A 502 0.46 30.03 12.79
C LEU A 502 0.04 31.49 12.54
N PRO A 503 0.48 32.13 11.44
CA PRO A 503 0.09 33.50 11.15
C PRO A 503 -1.44 33.61 11.05
N PRO A 504 -2.03 34.75 11.45
CA PRO A 504 -3.45 34.99 11.26
C PRO A 504 -3.74 34.89 9.76
N ALA A 505 -4.65 33.99 9.38
CA ALA A 505 -4.93 33.52 8.01
C ALA A 505 -4.09 32.36 7.47
N THR A 506 -3.75 31.36 8.30
CA THR A 506 -3.46 30.02 7.74
C THR A 506 -4.78 29.27 7.60
N LEU A 507 -5.47 29.48 6.46
CA LEU A 507 -6.46 28.54 5.97
C LEU A 507 -5.68 27.26 5.65
N MET A 508 -5.73 26.26 6.53
CA MET A 508 -5.29 24.91 6.16
C MET A 508 -6.34 24.37 5.18
N ILE A 509 -6.20 24.72 3.90
CA ILE A 509 -6.78 23.93 2.81
C ILE A 509 -5.96 22.64 2.81
N ARG A 510 -6.28 21.72 3.72
CA ARG A 510 -6.01 20.33 3.41
C ARG A 510 -7.03 19.99 2.34
N ILE A 511 -6.58 19.92 1.08
CA ILE A 511 -7.19 18.99 0.14
C ILE A 511 -6.90 17.62 0.76
N ILE A 512 -7.77 17.19 1.67
CA ILE A 512 -7.68 15.88 2.28
C ILE A 512 -8.03 14.93 1.14
N TRP A 513 -7.00 14.28 0.61
CA TRP A 513 -7.13 13.19 -0.37
C TRP A 513 -7.67 11.90 0.26
N TRP A 514 -7.91 11.89 1.57
CA TRP A 514 -8.36 10.72 2.31
C TRP A 514 -9.87 10.55 2.24
N CYS A 515 -10.28 9.31 1.94
CA CYS A 515 -11.53 8.72 2.39
C CYS A 515 -11.81 9.07 3.87
N TRP A 516 -12.88 9.83 4.11
CA TRP A 516 -13.35 10.20 5.46
C TRP A 516 -14.01 9.03 6.22
N ALA A 517 -13.91 7.80 5.67
CA ALA A 517 -14.47 6.55 6.17
C ALA A 517 -14.27 6.36 7.68
N ALA A 518 -13.04 6.55 8.15
CA ALA A 518 -12.69 6.34 9.55
C ALA A 518 -13.35 7.33 10.52
N ILE A 519 -13.80 8.50 10.04
CA ILE A 519 -14.47 9.50 10.88
C ILE A 519 -15.97 9.22 10.93
N LEU A 520 -16.61 8.82 9.82
CA LEU A 520 -18.08 8.69 9.70
C LEU A 520 -18.67 7.36 10.21
N MET A 521 -17.86 6.35 10.52
CA MET A 521 -18.36 5.02 10.96
C MET A 521 -18.92 4.95 12.40
N THR A 522 -18.86 6.04 13.17
CA THR A 522 -19.46 6.14 14.52
C THR A 522 -20.81 6.86 14.57
N TRP A 523 -21.47 7.12 13.43
CA TRP A 523 -22.55 8.10 13.33
C TRP A 523 -23.93 7.47 13.13
N ARG A 524 -24.72 7.36 14.20
CA ARG A 524 -26.19 7.52 14.12
C ARG A 524 -26.78 8.22 15.34
N TRP A 525 -27.75 9.09 15.02
CA TRP A 525 -28.72 9.77 15.87
C TRP A 525 -29.73 8.77 16.47
N PRO A 526 -30.15 8.86 17.75
CA PRO A 526 -31.42 8.30 18.17
C PRO A 526 -32.55 9.23 17.70
N PRO A 527 -33.60 8.74 17.01
CA PRO A 527 -34.63 9.57 16.36
C PRO A 527 -35.11 10.68 17.29
N THR A 528 -35.11 11.92 16.79
CA THR A 528 -35.53 13.08 17.56
C THR A 528 -36.99 12.96 17.98
N ARG A 529 -37.27 13.38 19.21
CA ARG A 529 -38.47 14.16 19.50
C ARG A 529 -38.10 15.64 19.50
#